data_AF-A0A815RPW5-F1
#
_entry.id   AF-A0A815RPW5-F1
#
_cell.length_a   1.000
_cell.length_b   1.000
_cell.length_c   1.000
_cell.angle_alpha   90.00
_cell.angle_beta   90.00
_cell.angle_gamma   90.00
#
_symmetry.space_group_name_H-M   'P 1'
#
loop_
_entity.id
_entity.type
_entity.pdbx_description
1 polymer ?
#
loop_
_entity_poly.entity_id
_entity_poly.type
_entity_poly.pdbx_seq_one_letter_code
_entity_poly.pdbx_strand_id
1 'polypeptide(L)'
;MSSPNLPLEKILSQQLAPLQQQLTKLFIKYPIVKSRQVQFEERVKKLFYNSFILPIPNTLKERGLYEQKLIQSIRNQLKQNQLILRRTADNNNTYYLGQSNDFR
;
A
#
# COMPACT_ATOMS: atom_id res chain seq x y z
N MET A 1 0.31 5.19 -16.26
CA MET A 1 1.26 4.13 -16.65
C MET A 1 0.99 2.94 -15.76
N SER A 2 0.32 1.92 -16.31
CA SER A 2 0.00 0.69 -15.58
C SER A 2 1.29 -0.10 -15.41
N SER A 3 1.73 -0.32 -14.16
CA SER A 3 2.87 -1.19 -13.88
C SER A 3 2.63 -2.55 -14.57
N PRO A 4 3.65 -3.14 -15.22
CA PRO A 4 3.50 -4.47 -15.81
C PRO A 4 3.09 -5.43 -14.68
N ASN A 5 2.05 -6.23 -14.92
CA ASN A 5 1.61 -7.29 -14.01
C ASN A 5 2.78 -8.29 -13.86
N LEU A 6 3.69 -8.00 -12.94
CA LEU A 6 4.74 -8.92 -12.54
C LEU A 6 4.04 -10.14 -11.94
N PRO A 7 4.41 -11.37 -12.36
CA PRO A 7 3.88 -12.58 -11.76
C PRO A 7 4.07 -12.52 -10.23
N LEU A 8 3.05 -12.94 -9.47
CA LEU A 8 3.10 -12.93 -8.00
C LEU A 8 4.38 -13.60 -7.47
N GLU A 9 4.82 -14.67 -8.11
CA GLU A 9 6.06 -15.37 -7.80
C GLU A 9 7.31 -14.48 -7.90
N LYS A 10 7.36 -13.58 -8.88
CA LYS A 10 8.46 -12.63 -9.06
C LYS A 10 8.43 -11.52 -8.02
N ILE A 11 7.25 -11.10 -7.59
CA ILE A 11 7.10 -10.14 -6.48
C ILE A 11 7.54 -10.82 -5.18
N LEU A 12 7.09 -12.05 -4.94
CA LEU A 12 7.45 -12.82 -3.76
C LEU A 12 8.97 -13.04 -3.67
N SER A 13 9.63 -13.41 -4.76
CA SER A 13 11.08 -13.61 -4.77
C SER A 13 11.86 -12.31 -4.50
N GLN A 14 11.41 -11.20 -5.06
CA GLN A 14 11.98 -9.87 -4.78
C GLN A 14 11.81 -9.47 -3.31
N GLN A 15 10.67 -9.77 -2.71
CA GLN A 15 10.38 -9.45 -1.30
C GLN A 15 11.02 -10.44 -0.32
N LEU A 16 11.33 -11.66 -0.75
CA LEU A 16 12.02 -12.68 0.06
C LEU A 16 13.51 -12.35 0.25
N ALA A 17 14.16 -11.80 -0.76
CA ALA A 17 15.58 -11.47 -0.72
C ALA A 17 15.99 -10.56 0.47
N PRO A 18 15.32 -9.41 0.74
CA PRO A 18 15.66 -8.58 1.89
C PRO A 18 15.39 -9.29 3.22
N LEU A 19 14.34 -10.11 3.30
CA LEU A 19 14.04 -10.91 4.49
C LEU A 19 15.17 -11.91 4.79
N GLN A 20 15.67 -12.62 3.77
CA GLN A 20 16.81 -13.52 3.92
C GLN A 20 18.06 -12.79 4.41
N GLN A 21 18.37 -11.62 3.84
CA GLN A 21 19.51 -10.81 4.28
C GLN A 21 19.39 -10.38 5.76
N GLN A 22 18.18 -10.03 6.21
CA GLN A 22 17.92 -9.67 7.61
C GLN A 22 18.07 -10.87 8.55
N LEU A 23 17.56 -12.05 8.16
CA LEU A 23 17.72 -13.28 8.93
C LEU A 23 19.19 -13.68 9.05
N THR A 24 19.96 -13.59 7.97
CA THR A 24 21.41 -13.84 7.98
C THR A 24 22.12 -12.91 8.96
N LYS A 25 21.83 -11.60 8.92
CA LYS A 25 22.40 -10.64 9.88
C LYS A 25 22.03 -10.98 11.32
N LEU A 26 20.79 -11.43 11.56
CA LEU A 26 20.31 -11.81 12.88
C LEU A 26 21.05 -13.04 13.41
N PHE A 27 21.22 -14.07 12.59
CA PHE A 27 21.93 -15.30 13.00
C PHE A 27 23.44 -15.11 13.16
N ILE A 28 24.04 -14.16 12.43
CA ILE A 28 25.43 -13.73 12.70
C ILE A 28 25.53 -13.06 14.06
N LYS A 29 24.57 -12.17 14.40
CA LYS A 29 24.55 -11.44 15.67
C LYS A 29 24.22 -12.33 16.88
N TYR A 30 23.31 -13.29 16.67
CA TYR A 30 22.83 -14.20 17.71
C TYR A 30 23.02 -15.65 17.24
N PRO A 31 24.23 -16.19 17.41
CA PRO A 31 24.53 -17.53 16.97
C PRO A 31 23.72 -18.54 17.79
N ILE A 32 22.81 -19.21 17.12
CA ILE A 32 22.06 -20.36 17.66
C ILE A 32 22.43 -21.62 16.89
N VAL A 33 22.16 -22.79 17.48
CA VAL A 33 22.41 -24.09 16.86
C VAL A 33 21.76 -24.16 15.47
N LYS A 34 22.48 -24.68 14.47
CA LYS A 34 22.06 -24.72 13.06
C LYS A 34 20.67 -25.33 12.86
N SER A 35 20.31 -26.38 13.60
CA SER A 35 18.97 -26.98 13.56
C SER A 35 17.86 -26.00 13.97
N ARG A 36 18.10 -25.17 14.98
CA ARG A 36 17.17 -24.12 15.42
C ARG A 36 17.09 -22.97 14.41
N GLN A 37 18.20 -22.62 13.74
CA GLN A 37 18.18 -21.62 12.66
C GLN A 37 17.28 -22.07 11.53
N VAL A 38 17.46 -23.30 11.04
CA VAL A 38 16.66 -23.86 9.94
C VAL A 38 15.18 -23.90 10.32
N GLN A 39 14.84 -24.41 11.50
CA GLN A 39 13.44 -24.45 11.97
C GLN A 39 12.81 -23.05 12.08
N PHE A 40 13.57 -22.07 12.54
CA PHE A 40 13.10 -20.68 12.63
C PHE A 40 12.89 -20.08 11.23
N GLU A 41 13.86 -20.25 10.34
CA GLU A 41 13.80 -19.74 8.97
C GLU A 41 12.62 -20.34 8.19
N GLU A 42 12.36 -21.64 8.33
CA GLU A 42 11.20 -22.30 7.73
C GLU A 42 9.88 -21.73 8.24
N ARG A 43 9.76 -21.51 9.56
CA ARG A 43 8.56 -20.88 10.16
C ARG A 43 8.35 -19.47 9.62
N VAL A 44 9.41 -18.67 9.54
CA VAL A 44 9.33 -17.30 9.03
C VAL A 44 8.95 -17.29 7.54
N LYS A 45 9.57 -18.15 6.72
CA LYS A 45 9.22 -18.30 5.30
C LYS A 45 7.75 -18.69 5.13
N LYS A 46 7.25 -19.65 5.93
CA LYS A 46 5.85 -20.05 5.91
C LYS A 46 4.91 -18.90 6.23
N LEU A 47 5.20 -18.12 7.28
CA LEU A 47 4.41 -16.93 7.64
C LEU A 47 4.45 -15.87 6.54
N PHE A 48 5.62 -15.64 5.95
CA PHE A 48 5.79 -14.72 4.83
C PHE A 48 4.87 -15.11 3.67
N TYR A 49 4.96 -16.34 3.13
CA TYR A 49 4.11 -16.77 2.02
C TYR A 49 2.62 -16.69 2.37
N ASN A 50 2.25 -17.11 3.59
CA ASN A 50 0.87 -17.02 4.05
C ASN A 50 0.33 -15.58 4.03
N SER A 51 1.14 -14.57 4.36
CA SER A 51 0.69 -13.18 4.35
C SER A 51 0.29 -12.65 2.97
N PHE A 52 0.77 -13.25 1.87
CA PHE A 52 0.40 -12.88 0.50
C PHE A 52 -0.75 -13.71 -0.08
N ILE A 53 -1.11 -14.82 0.58
CA ILE A 53 -2.22 -15.69 0.18
C ILE A 53 -3.52 -15.25 0.87
N LEU A 54 -3.41 -14.64 2.06
CA LEU A 54 -4.58 -14.19 2.80
C LEU A 54 -5.33 -13.11 2.00
N PRO A 55 -6.65 -13.25 1.82
CA PRO A 55 -7.45 -12.24 1.16
C PRO A 55 -7.39 -10.95 1.99
N ILE A 56 -7.44 -9.80 1.29
CA ILE A 56 -7.57 -8.50 1.94
C ILE A 56 -8.77 -8.56 2.90
N PRO A 57 -8.59 -8.20 4.20
CA PRO A 57 -9.67 -8.18 5.17
C PRO A 57 -10.90 -7.44 4.66
N ASN A 58 -12.09 -8.00 4.91
CA ASN A 58 -13.35 -7.42 4.43
C ASN A 58 -13.54 -5.97 4.90
N THR A 59 -13.11 -5.65 6.12
CA THR A 59 -13.13 -4.28 6.66
C THR A 59 -12.37 -3.28 5.80
N LEU A 60 -11.21 -3.66 5.24
CA LEU A 60 -10.44 -2.80 4.34
C LEU A 60 -11.12 -2.67 2.96
N LYS A 61 -11.73 -3.74 2.47
CA LYS A 61 -12.51 -3.70 1.21
C LYS A 61 -13.72 -2.77 1.35
N GLU A 62 -14.49 -2.92 2.43
CA GLU A 62 -15.65 -2.09 2.75
C GLU A 62 -15.26 -0.63 2.89
N ARG A 63 -14.17 -0.35 3.61
CA ARG A 63 -13.62 1.00 3.73
C ARG A 63 -13.24 1.59 2.38
N GLY A 64 -12.54 0.83 1.52
CA GLY A 64 -12.17 1.29 0.19
C GLY A 64 -13.39 1.61 -0.69
N LEU A 65 -14.42 0.76 -0.64
CA LEU A 65 -15.69 1.00 -1.35
C LEU A 65 -16.43 2.23 -0.81
N TYR A 66 -16.43 2.43 0.51
CA TYR A 66 -17.03 3.60 1.14
C TYR A 66 -16.32 4.89 0.72
N GLU A 67 -14.99 4.93 0.80
CA GLU A 67 -14.18 6.10 0.43
C GLU A 67 -14.37 6.44 -1.05
N GLN A 68 -14.45 5.42 -1.92
CA GLN A 68 -14.73 5.62 -3.34
C GLN A 68 -16.11 6.27 -3.57
N LYS A 69 -17.15 5.78 -2.88
CA LYS A 69 -18.50 6.36 -2.94
C LYS A 69 -18.53 7.78 -2.41
N LEU A 70 -17.82 8.07 -1.32
CA LEU A 70 -17.72 9.40 -0.73
C LEU A 70 -17.07 10.39 -1.71
N ILE A 71 -15.92 10.03 -2.31
CA ILE A 71 -15.25 10.87 -3.31
C ILE A 71 -16.19 11.14 -4.50
N GLN A 72 -16.92 10.12 -4.96
CA GLN A 72 -17.87 10.29 -6.06
C GLN A 72 -19.01 11.22 -5.68
N SER A 73 -19.53 11.11 -4.46
CA SER A 73 -20.57 12.01 -3.93
C SER A 73 -20.09 13.46 -3.89
N ILE A 74 -18.89 13.71 -3.37
CA ILE A 74 -18.27 15.04 -3.35
C ILE A 74 -18.14 15.58 -4.77
N ARG A 75 -17.60 14.79 -5.72
CA ARG A 75 -17.46 15.20 -7.13
C ARG A 75 -18.81 15.58 -7.76
N ASN A 76 -19.86 14.80 -7.47
CA ASN A 76 -21.20 15.08 -7.98
C ASN A 76 -21.75 16.40 -7.42
N GLN A 77 -21.59 16.64 -6.11
CA GLN A 77 -22.01 17.89 -5.46
C GLN A 77 -21.24 19.10 -6.01
N LEU A 78 -19.93 18.98 -6.19
CA LEU A 78 -19.11 20.02 -6.80
C LEU A 78 -19.60 20.36 -8.21
N LYS A 79 -19.87 19.34 -9.03
CA LYS A 79 -20.40 19.53 -10.39
C LYS A 79 -21.78 20.19 -10.41
N GLN A 80 -22.69 19.78 -9.52
CA GLN A 80 -24.03 20.35 -9.41
C GLN A 80 -23.97 21.85 -9.05
N ASN A 81 -23.08 22.22 -8.13
CA ASN A 81 -22.92 23.60 -7.67
C ASN A 81 -21.94 24.43 -8.52
N GLN A 82 -21.43 23.88 -9.63
CA GLN A 82 -20.43 24.51 -10.50
C GLN A 82 -19.16 24.96 -9.75
N LEU A 83 -18.79 24.22 -8.71
CA LEU A 83 -17.62 24.47 -7.89
C LEU A 83 -16.41 23.68 -8.39
N ILE A 84 -15.25 24.31 -8.33
CA ILE A 84 -13.96 23.69 -8.60
C ILE A 84 -13.08 23.76 -7.36
N LEU A 85 -12.34 22.67 -7.13
CA LEU A 85 -11.30 22.61 -6.11
C LEU A 85 -9.95 22.84 -6.80
N ARG A 86 -9.30 23.97 -6.53
CA ARG A 86 -8.01 24.33 -7.12
C ARG A 86 -6.91 24.23 -6.07
N ARG A 87 -5.83 23.54 -6.40
CA ARG A 87 -4.61 23.50 -5.59
C ARG A 87 -3.71 24.69 -5.97
N THR A 88 -3.16 25.37 -4.98
CA THR A 88 -2.11 26.37 -5.20
C THR A 88 -0.82 25.73 -5.68
N ALA A 89 -0.06 26.46 -6.50
CA ALA A 89 1.26 26.03 -6.94
C ALA A 89 2.35 26.24 -5.87
N ASP A 90 1.98 26.49 -4.61
CA ASP A 90 2.89 26.70 -3.50
C ASP A 90 3.30 25.38 -2.83
N ASN A 91 4.35 25.43 -2.01
CA ASN A 91 4.84 24.27 -1.26
C ASN A 91 3.86 23.80 -0.17
N ASN A 92 2.82 24.60 0.12
CA ASN A 92 1.88 24.34 1.21
C ASN A 92 0.67 23.52 0.77
N ASN A 93 0.51 23.26 -0.53
CA ASN A 93 -0.60 22.47 -1.08
C ASN A 93 -1.97 22.95 -0.61
N THR A 94 -2.16 24.27 -0.57
CA THR A 94 -3.44 24.86 -0.17
C THR A 94 -4.51 24.57 -1.22
N TYR A 95 -5.71 24.18 -0.78
CA TYR A 95 -6.84 23.90 -1.67
C TYR A 95 -7.93 24.94 -1.46
N TYR A 96 -8.33 25.61 -2.54
CA TYR A 96 -9.43 26.57 -2.54
C TYR A 96 -10.64 25.99 -3.27
N LEU A 97 -11.82 26.21 -2.69
CA LEU A 97 -13.09 25.85 -3.28
C LEU A 97 -13.83 27.13 -3.70
N GLY A 98 -14.24 27.19 -4.96
CA GLY A 98 -14.95 28.35 -5.51
C GLY A 98 -15.51 28.03 -6.90
N GLN A 99 -16.21 28.98 -7.51
CA GLN A 99 -16.65 28.84 -8.89
C GLN A 99 -15.49 29.06 -9.86
N SER A 100 -15.59 28.54 -11.07
CA SER A 100 -14.56 28.75 -12.11
C SER A 100 -14.24 30.21 -12.39
N ASN A 101 -15.20 31.12 -12.17
CA ASN A 101 -15.02 32.57 -12.36
C ASN A 101 -14.20 33.21 -11.23
N ASP A 102 -14.20 32.64 -10.03
CA ASP A 102 -13.47 33.17 -8.86
C ASP A 102 -11.95 32.99 -8.99
N PHE A 103 -11.51 32.16 -9.96
CA PHE A 103 -10.11 31.79 -10.16
C PHE A 103 -9.54 32.22 -11.51
N ARG A 104 -10.22 33.13 -12.23
CA ARG A 104 -9.76 33.70 -13.50
C ARG A 104 -8.82 34.88 -13.28
#